data_AF-A0A927FP04-F1
#
_entry.id   AF-A0A927FP04-F1
#
_cell.length_a   1.000
_cell.length_b   1.000
_cell.length_c   1.000
_cell.angle_alpha   90.00
_cell.angle_beta   90.00
_cell.angle_gamma   90.00
#
_symmetry.space_group_name_H-M   'P 1'
#
loop_
_entity.id
_entity.type
_entity.pdbx_description
1 polymer ?
#
loop_
_entity_poly.entity_id
_entity_poly.type
_entity_poly.pdbx_seq_one_letter_code
_entity_poly.pdbx_strand_id
1 'polypeptide(L)'
;MTWVLLGVFCTFPAFVFWLMFSWIPSPDETPRWRTMLAARLELWAAHLRRRPVPPTDNPFEALRVQSRLGVVADHVRALEVDVHTFARAERIIASQLAYDHLLAEACHMAGIEVEPAAPGDPAERFREEVELTSRGWSW
;
A
#
# COMPACT_ATOMS: atom_id res chain seq x y z
N MET A 1 25.81 39.02 35.04
CA MET A 1 26.24 38.14 33.92
C MET A 1 25.96 36.66 34.17
N THR A 2 26.11 36.13 35.39
CA THR A 2 25.84 34.73 35.75
C THR A 2 24.38 34.30 35.56
N TRP A 3 23.41 35.16 35.90
CA TRP A 3 21.98 34.88 35.73
C TRP A 3 21.54 34.72 34.27
N VAL A 4 22.17 35.46 33.34
CA VAL A 4 21.89 35.35 31.90
C VAL A 4 22.43 34.03 31.36
N LEU A 5 23.62 33.60 31.81
CA LEU A 5 24.22 32.32 31.42
C LEU A 5 23.38 31.13 31.91
N LEU A 6 22.84 31.20 33.14
CA LEU A 6 21.91 30.20 33.66
C LEU A 6 20.60 30.12 32.86
N GLY A 7 20.03 31.26 32.48
CA GLY A 7 18.83 31.32 31.65
C GLY A 7 19.02 30.68 30.27
N VAL A 8 20.16 30.95 29.62
CA VAL A 8 20.50 30.35 28.32
C VAL A 8 20.75 28.85 28.46
N PHE A 9 21.48 28.42 29.50
CA PHE A 9 21.78 27.00 29.71
C PHE A 9 20.54 26.14 29.96
N CYS A 10 19.50 26.69 30.60
CA CYS A 10 18.24 25.97 30.83
C CYS A 10 17.32 25.95 29.59
N THR A 11 17.31 27.01 28.78
CA THR A 11 16.41 27.12 27.62
C THR A 11 16.99 26.52 26.34
N PHE A 12 18.31 26.47 26.21
CA PHE A 12 19.01 25.87 25.08
C PHE A 12 18.65 24.39 24.84
N PRO A 13 18.69 23.48 25.85
CA PRO A 13 18.32 22.08 25.62
C PRO A 13 16.84 21.93 25.27
N ALA A 14 15.94 22.74 25.85
CA ALA A 14 14.52 22.73 25.49
C ALA A 14 14.29 23.19 24.03
N PHE A 15 15.03 24.21 23.59
CA PHE A 15 14.97 24.71 22.21
C PHE A 15 15.53 23.69 21.21
N VAL A 16 16.66 23.06 21.54
CA VAL A 16 17.24 21.97 20.73
C VAL A 16 16.28 20.79 20.65
N PHE A 17 15.65 20.41 21.77
CA PHE A 17 14.67 19.32 21.80
C PHE A 17 13.43 19.66 20.98
N TRP A 18 12.92 20.89 21.07
CA TRP A 18 11.80 21.37 20.26
C TRP A 18 12.13 21.42 18.76
N LEU A 19 13.33 21.88 18.40
CA LEU A 19 13.82 21.88 17.02
C LEU A 19 13.96 20.44 16.49
N MET A 20 14.49 19.52 17.31
CA MET A 20 14.63 18.11 16.96
C MET A 20 13.26 17.41 16.80
N PHE A 21 12.29 17.74 17.66
CA PHE A 21 10.95 17.15 17.60
C PHE A 21 10.09 17.74 16.46
N SER A 22 10.31 18.98 16.05
CA SER A 22 9.65 19.55 14.87
C SER A 22 10.14 18.94 13.56
N TRP A 23 11.33 18.31 13.57
CA TRP A 23 11.83 17.50 12.46
C TRP A 23 11.27 16.07 12.45
N ILE A 24 10.71 15.60 13.57
CA ILE A 24 9.95 14.35 13.61
C ILE A 24 8.61 14.63 12.91
N PRO A 25 8.35 14.00 11.74
CA PRO A 25 7.13 14.23 11.00
C PRO A 25 5.92 13.89 11.87
N SER A 26 5.10 14.90 12.17
CA SER A 26 3.80 14.69 12.82
C SER A 26 2.93 13.76 11.96
N PRO A 27 2.24 12.77 12.55
CA PRO A 27 1.45 11.79 11.80
C PRO A 27 0.31 12.37 10.95
N ASP A 28 -0.08 13.64 11.17
CA ASP A 28 -1.30 14.22 10.58
C ASP A 28 -1.09 15.05 9.30
N GLU A 29 0.16 15.35 8.89
CA GLU A 29 0.44 16.05 7.64
C GLU A 29 1.45 15.28 6.78
N THR A 30 0.99 14.75 5.64
CA THR A 30 1.89 14.17 4.64
C THR A 30 2.58 15.31 3.89
N PRO A 31 3.90 15.54 4.08
CA PRO A 31 4.56 16.64 3.41
C PRO A 31 4.56 16.40 1.90
N ARG A 32 4.25 17.43 1.11
CA ARG A 32 4.02 17.34 -0.36
C ARG A 32 5.16 16.69 -1.15
N TRP A 33 6.40 16.74 -0.64
CA TRP A 33 7.52 16.06 -1.29
C TRP A 33 7.41 14.53 -1.20
N ARG A 34 6.80 13.97 -0.14
CA ARG A 34 6.57 12.53 0.01
C ARG A 34 5.56 12.02 -1.00
N THR A 35 4.48 12.76 -1.27
CA THR A 35 3.50 12.39 -2.29
C THR A 35 4.09 12.49 -3.70
N MET A 36 4.88 13.53 -3.98
CA MET A 36 5.62 13.63 -5.25
C MET A 36 6.64 12.49 -5.42
N LEU A 37 7.34 12.12 -4.35
CA LEU A 37 8.32 11.03 -4.38
C LEU A 37 7.64 9.67 -4.52
N ALA A 38 6.49 9.47 -3.86
CA ALA A 38 5.65 8.29 -4.04
C ALA A 38 5.18 8.15 -5.50
N ALA A 39 4.62 9.21 -6.09
CA ALA A 39 4.20 9.21 -7.49
C ALA A 39 5.37 8.92 -8.45
N ARG A 40 6.56 9.45 -8.16
CA ARG A 40 7.75 9.17 -8.97
C ARG A 40 8.22 7.73 -8.82
N LEU A 41 8.20 7.18 -7.61
CA LEU A 41 8.51 5.77 -7.36
C LEU A 41 7.48 4.84 -8.02
N GLU A 42 6.20 5.22 -8.04
CA GLU A 42 5.15 4.49 -8.75
C GLU A 42 5.40 4.44 -10.25
N LEU A 43 5.82 5.54 -10.87
CA LEU A 43 6.20 5.56 -12.28
C LEU A 43 7.39 4.62 -12.56
N TRP A 44 8.39 4.61 -11.68
CA TRP A 44 9.53 3.69 -11.78
C TRP A 44 9.12 2.24 -11.55
N ALA A 45 8.25 1.99 -10.58
CA ALA A 45 7.70 0.67 -10.30
C ALA A 45 6.85 0.17 -11.48
N ALA A 46 6.08 1.03 -12.14
CA ALA A 46 5.33 0.71 -13.35
C ALA A 46 6.26 0.30 -14.51
N HIS A 47 7.44 0.92 -14.60
CA HIS A 47 8.46 0.54 -15.57
C HIS A 47 9.14 -0.81 -15.23
N LEU A 48 9.36 -1.08 -13.95
CA LEU A 48 9.95 -2.33 -13.46
C LEU A 48 8.95 -3.50 -13.43
N ARG A 49 7.65 -3.22 -13.27
CA ARG A 49 6.60 -4.22 -13.43
C ARG A 49 6.69 -4.75 -14.86
N ARG A 50 7.00 -6.04 -14.98
CA ARG A 50 6.90 -6.75 -16.25
C ARG A 50 5.48 -6.51 -16.77
N ARG A 51 5.37 -6.01 -18.01
CA ARG A 51 4.09 -5.96 -18.73
C ARG A 51 3.40 -7.33 -18.60
N PRO A 52 2.08 -7.38 -18.41
CA PRO A 52 1.33 -8.62 -18.57
C PRO A 52 1.74 -9.24 -19.90
N VAL A 53 2.25 -10.47 -19.85
CA VAL A 53 2.49 -11.25 -21.06
C VAL A 53 1.12 -11.39 -21.74
N PRO A 54 1.00 -11.11 -23.05
CA PRO A 54 -0.28 -11.25 -23.75
C PRO A 54 -0.86 -12.64 -23.47
N PRO A 55 -2.20 -12.77 -23.36
CA PRO A 55 -2.85 -14.01 -22.95
C PRO A 55 -2.37 -15.13 -23.86
N THR A 56 -1.49 -15.95 -23.32
CA THR A 56 -1.22 -17.27 -23.85
C THR A 56 -2.33 -18.12 -23.28
N ASP A 57 -2.96 -18.99 -24.07
CA ASP A 57 -4.00 -19.95 -23.66
C ASP A 57 -3.45 -21.00 -22.67
N ASN A 58 -2.76 -20.54 -21.63
CA ASN A 58 -2.14 -21.36 -20.61
C ASN A 58 -3.15 -21.51 -19.46
N PRO A 59 -3.77 -22.69 -19.30
CA PRO A 59 -4.78 -22.92 -18.26
C PRO A 59 -4.22 -22.75 -16.83
N PHE A 60 -2.89 -22.72 -16.66
CA PHE A 60 -2.24 -22.53 -15.36
C PHE A 60 -2.17 -21.07 -14.88
N GLU A 61 -2.49 -20.08 -15.71
CA GLU A 61 -2.50 -18.67 -15.27
C GLU A 61 -3.59 -18.41 -14.23
N ALA A 62 -4.78 -18.99 -14.42
CA ALA A 62 -5.86 -18.92 -13.43
C ALA A 62 -5.43 -19.55 -12.10
N LEU A 63 -4.80 -20.73 -12.13
CA LEU A 63 -4.26 -21.40 -10.94
C LEU A 63 -3.18 -20.55 -10.25
N ARG A 64 -2.33 -19.87 -11.03
CA ARG A 64 -1.29 -18.99 -10.50
C ARG A 64 -1.92 -17.82 -9.72
N VAL A 65 -2.94 -17.15 -10.28
CA VAL A 65 -3.64 -16.08 -9.56
C VAL A 65 -4.31 -16.60 -8.31
N GLN A 66 -5.00 -17.74 -8.39
CA GLN A 66 -5.65 -18.37 -7.23
C GLN A 66 -4.64 -18.72 -6.12
N SER A 67 -3.47 -19.25 -6.48
CA SER A 67 -2.39 -19.54 -5.51
C SER A 67 -1.85 -18.29 -4.82
N ARG A 68 -1.71 -17.18 -5.56
CA ARG A 68 -1.24 -15.90 -5.01
C ARG A 68 -2.29 -15.25 -4.12
N LEU A 69 -3.57 -15.36 -4.47
CA LEU A 69 -4.68 -14.93 -3.63
C LEU A 69 -4.70 -15.70 -2.31
N GLY A 70 -4.46 -17.01 -2.33
CA GLY A 70 -4.31 -17.82 -1.11
C GLY A 70 -3.21 -17.30 -0.19
N VAL A 71 -2.02 -16.98 -0.74
CA VAL A 71 -0.92 -16.40 0.04
C VAL A 71 -1.28 -15.05 0.66
N VAL A 72 -1.98 -14.18 -0.08
CA VAL A 72 -2.44 -12.88 0.44
C VAL A 72 -3.49 -13.08 1.55
N ALA A 73 -4.44 -14.00 1.36
CA ALA A 73 -5.46 -14.31 2.35
C ALA A 73 -4.85 -14.84 3.66
N ASP A 74 -3.88 -15.74 3.56
CA ASP A 74 -3.15 -16.26 4.74
C ASP A 74 -2.36 -15.15 5.43
N HIS A 75 -1.77 -14.23 4.67
CA HIS A 75 -1.08 -13.08 5.25
C HIS A 75 -2.03 -12.17 6.01
N VAL A 76 -3.21 -11.86 5.45
CA VAL A 76 -4.24 -11.04 6.11
C VAL A 76 -4.74 -11.73 7.39
N ARG A 77 -5.04 -13.03 7.34
CA ARG A 77 -5.42 -13.81 8.53
C ARG A 77 -4.36 -13.75 9.63
N ALA A 78 -3.08 -13.86 9.28
CA ALA A 78 -2.00 -13.72 10.25
C ALA A 78 -1.96 -12.33 10.90
N LEU A 79 -2.21 -11.26 10.12
CA LEU A 79 -2.29 -9.88 10.62
C LEU A 79 -3.55 -9.60 11.46
N GLU A 80 -4.63 -10.35 11.23
CA GLU A 80 -5.84 -10.29 12.06
C GLU A 80 -5.60 -10.90 13.44
N VAL A 81 -4.88 -12.02 13.50
CA VAL A 81 -4.56 -12.72 14.76
C VAL A 81 -3.51 -11.98 15.58
N ASP A 82 -2.44 -11.48 14.97
CA ASP A 82 -1.37 -10.77 15.70
C ASP A 82 -1.52 -9.24 15.64
N VAL A 83 -2.26 -8.72 16.62
CA VAL A 83 -2.51 -7.27 16.79
C VAL A 83 -1.24 -6.49 17.16
N HIS A 84 -0.22 -7.15 17.74
CA HIS A 84 1.01 -6.49 18.19
C HIS A 84 2.11 -6.47 17.12
N THR A 85 1.80 -6.94 15.91
CA THR A 85 2.70 -6.88 14.76
C THR A 85 3.16 -5.45 14.50
N PHE A 86 4.47 -5.26 14.42
CA PHE A 86 5.06 -3.97 14.03
C PHE A 86 4.62 -3.54 12.62
N ALA A 87 4.27 -2.26 12.47
CA ALA A 87 3.80 -1.66 11.21
C ALA A 87 2.57 -2.38 10.63
N ARG A 88 1.63 -2.79 11.50
CA ARG A 88 0.42 -3.51 11.11
C ARG A 88 -0.42 -2.75 10.08
N ALA A 89 -0.58 -1.43 10.25
CA ALA A 89 -1.34 -0.61 9.32
C ALA A 89 -0.71 -0.63 7.92
N GLU A 90 0.59 -0.43 7.82
CA GLU A 90 1.33 -0.47 6.55
C GLU A 90 1.26 -1.85 5.90
N ARG A 91 1.33 -2.93 6.69
CA ARG A 91 1.19 -4.30 6.19
C ARG A 91 -0.22 -4.59 5.67
N ILE A 92 -1.25 -4.08 6.32
CA ILE A 92 -2.64 -4.17 5.85
C ILE A 92 -2.78 -3.43 4.51
N ILE A 93 -2.28 -2.19 4.43
CA ILE A 93 -2.31 -1.39 3.19
C ILE A 93 -1.56 -2.13 2.06
N ALA A 94 -0.38 -2.66 2.33
CA ALA A 94 0.38 -3.41 1.34
C ALA A 94 -0.35 -4.69 0.88
N SER A 95 -1.04 -5.38 1.79
CA SER A 95 -1.83 -6.57 1.47
C SER A 95 -3.05 -6.22 0.60
N GLN A 96 -3.71 -5.11 0.88
CA GLN A 96 -4.81 -4.59 0.07
C GLN A 96 -4.35 -4.23 -1.35
N LEU A 97 -3.23 -3.52 -1.49
CA LEU A 97 -2.67 -3.18 -2.81
C LEU A 97 -2.24 -4.44 -3.59
N ALA A 98 -1.73 -5.46 -2.90
CA ALA A 98 -1.41 -6.74 -3.53
C ALA A 98 -2.67 -7.49 -3.99
N TYR A 99 -3.75 -7.42 -3.20
CA TYR A 99 -5.04 -7.97 -3.56
C TYR A 99 -5.62 -7.26 -4.81
N ASP A 100 -5.64 -5.92 -4.83
CA ASP A 100 -6.14 -5.14 -5.98
C ASP A 100 -5.38 -5.48 -7.27
N HIS A 101 -4.07 -5.70 -7.19
CA HIS A 101 -3.28 -6.12 -8.34
C HIS A 101 -3.69 -7.53 -8.84
N LEU A 102 -3.96 -8.47 -7.93
CA LEU A 102 -4.40 -9.81 -8.30
C LEU A 102 -5.83 -9.80 -8.87
N LEU A 103 -6.67 -8.90 -8.37
CA LEU A 103 -8.02 -8.68 -8.86
C LEU A 103 -8.00 -8.15 -10.31
N ALA A 104 -7.15 -7.16 -10.60
CA ALA A 104 -6.95 -6.68 -11.97
C ALA A 104 -6.40 -7.77 -12.91
N GLU A 105 -5.50 -8.64 -12.42
CA GLU A 105 -4.98 -9.80 -13.18
C GLU A 105 -6.10 -10.80 -13.49
N ALA A 106 -7.00 -11.07 -12.53
CA ALA A 106 -8.19 -11.89 -12.73
C ALA A 106 -9.17 -11.27 -13.73
N CYS A 107 -9.45 -9.97 -13.60
CA CYS A 107 -10.28 -9.21 -14.54
C CYS A 107 -9.74 -9.31 -15.97
N HIS A 108 -8.43 -9.13 -16.14
CA HIS A 108 -7.79 -9.27 -17.45
C HIS A 108 -7.98 -10.67 -18.06
N MET A 109 -7.79 -11.74 -17.27
CA MET A 109 -8.03 -13.12 -17.72
C MET A 109 -9.50 -13.38 -18.06
N ALA A 110 -10.42 -12.74 -17.34
CA ALA A 110 -11.85 -12.84 -17.58
C ALA A 110 -12.34 -11.97 -18.76
N GLY A 111 -11.48 -11.14 -19.36
CA GLY A 111 -11.86 -10.17 -20.38
C GLY A 111 -12.77 -9.07 -19.84
N ILE A 112 -12.54 -8.66 -18.60
CA ILE A 112 -13.18 -7.50 -17.94
C ILE A 112 -12.25 -6.30 -18.13
N GLU A 113 -12.82 -5.17 -18.55
CA GLU A 113 -12.07 -3.91 -18.62
C GLU A 113 -11.91 -3.34 -17.21
N VAL A 114 -10.68 -2.98 -16.86
CA VAL A 114 -10.34 -2.39 -15.56
C VAL A 114 -10.16 -0.89 -15.77
N GLU A 115 -11.06 -0.09 -15.18
CA GLU A 115 -10.93 1.36 -15.24
C GLU A 115 -9.76 1.84 -14.35
N PRO A 116 -9.01 2.87 -14.79
CA PRO A 116 -7.94 3.42 -13.98
C PRO A 116 -8.51 4.14 -12.75
N ALA A 117 -8.43 3.48 -11.61
CA ALA A 117 -8.86 4.00 -10.31
C ALA A 117 -7.68 4.48 -9.44
N ALA A 118 -7.99 5.19 -8.35
CA ALA A 118 -7.00 5.46 -7.32
C ALA A 118 -6.58 4.14 -6.64
N PRO A 119 -5.28 3.93 -6.34
CA PRO A 119 -4.84 2.72 -5.66
C PRO A 119 -5.57 2.52 -4.33
N GLY A 120 -6.15 1.34 -4.12
CA GLY A 120 -6.88 1.03 -2.90
C GLY A 120 -8.33 1.55 -2.85
N ASP A 121 -8.89 2.03 -3.96
CA ASP A 121 -10.29 2.47 -4.01
C ASP A 121 -11.26 1.31 -3.70
N PRO A 122 -12.00 1.35 -2.57
CA PRO A 122 -12.90 0.27 -2.19
C PRO A 122 -14.08 0.07 -3.14
N ALA A 123 -14.54 1.15 -3.80
CA ALA A 123 -15.70 1.08 -4.69
C ALA A 123 -15.38 0.31 -5.97
N GLU A 124 -14.23 0.61 -6.58
CA GLU A 124 -13.77 -0.08 -7.79
C GLU A 124 -13.39 -1.54 -7.51
N ARG A 125 -12.73 -1.80 -6.37
CA ARG A 125 -12.50 -3.17 -5.91
C ARG A 125 -13.81 -3.96 -5.84
N PHE A 126 -14.83 -3.41 -5.19
CA PHE A 126 -16.12 -4.09 -5.06
C PHE A 126 -16.80 -4.32 -6.43
N ARG A 127 -16.72 -3.35 -7.36
CA ARG A 127 -17.24 -3.50 -8.73
C ARG A 127 -16.58 -4.69 -9.44
N GLU A 128 -15.24 -4.76 -9.40
CA GLU A 128 -14.45 -5.83 -10.01
C GLU A 128 -14.78 -7.21 -9.40
N GLU A 129 -14.88 -7.29 -8.07
CA GLU A 129 -15.24 -8.52 -7.36
C GLU A 129 -16.61 -9.06 -7.81
N VAL A 130 -17.61 -8.17 -7.90
CA VAL A 130 -18.96 -8.52 -8.35
C VAL A 130 -18.94 -8.99 -9.80
N GLU A 131 -18.21 -8.30 -10.68
CA GLU A 131 -18.14 -8.67 -12.09
C GLU A 131 -17.46 -10.04 -12.28
N LEU A 132 -16.36 -10.30 -11.58
CA LEU A 132 -15.68 -11.60 -11.57
C LEU A 132 -16.60 -12.71 -11.05
N THR A 133 -17.29 -12.47 -9.93
CA THR A 133 -18.24 -13.43 -9.35
C THR A 133 -19.35 -13.76 -10.33
N SER A 134 -19.88 -12.75 -11.05
CA SER A 134 -20.92 -12.96 -12.06
C SER A 134 -20.49 -13.86 -13.23
N ARG A 135 -19.17 -13.91 -13.51
CA ARG A 135 -18.55 -14.79 -14.52
C ARG A 135 -18.09 -16.14 -13.96
N GLY A 136 -18.44 -16.44 -12.70
CA GLY A 136 -18.16 -17.72 -12.06
C GLY A 136 -16.79 -17.84 -11.38
N TRP A 137 -16.06 -16.72 -11.22
CA TRP A 137 -14.83 -16.71 -10.44
C TRP A 137 -15.16 -16.73 -8.94
N SER A 138 -14.38 -17.49 -8.17
CA SER A 138 -14.49 -17.55 -6.71
C SER A 138 -13.14 -17.84 -6.07
N TRP A 139 -12.96 -17.37 -4.83
CA TRP A 139 -11.76 -17.55 -4.03
C TRP A 139 -12.10 -17.62 -2.54
#